data_AF-A0AAV9AE78-F1
#
_entry.id   AF-A0AAV9AE78-F1
#
_cell.length_a   1.000
_cell.length_b   1.000
_cell.length_c   1.000
_cell.angle_alpha   90.00
_cell.angle_beta   90.00
_cell.angle_gamma   90.00
#
_symmetry.space_group_name_H-M   'P 1'
#
loop_
_entity.id
_entity.type
_entity.pdbx_description
1 polymer ?
#
loop_
_entity_poly.entity_id
_entity_poly.type
_entity_poly.pdbx_seq_one_letter_code
_entity_poly.pdbx_strand_id
1 'polypeptide(L)'
;MEFESDEAAKAFYVVYAGRLGFATRIRRSCRSTRDDSFILRRFVCTKEGYYNDLCRDATKFAREGATSVEMYHFAKDTLQKAFAQIVAAKNGVSGRWAV
;
A
#
# COMPACT_ATOMS: atom_id res chain seq x y z
N MET A 1 -22.36 -12.44 -5.71
CA MET A 1 -21.51 -13.33 -6.54
C MET A 1 -21.16 -14.52 -5.67
N GLU A 2 -21.44 -15.71 -6.15
CA GLU A 2 -21.22 -16.97 -5.44
C GLU A 2 -20.17 -17.78 -6.20
N PHE A 3 -19.36 -18.56 -5.49
CA PHE A 3 -18.28 -19.36 -6.05
C PHE A 3 -18.36 -20.77 -5.48
N GLU A 4 -18.01 -21.75 -6.31
CA GLU A 4 -18.01 -23.18 -5.94
C GLU A 4 -16.87 -23.55 -4.97
N SER A 5 -15.79 -22.76 -4.95
CA SER A 5 -14.67 -22.94 -4.03
C SER A 5 -13.96 -21.62 -3.69
N ASP A 6 -13.15 -21.64 -2.63
CA ASP A 6 -12.34 -20.49 -2.25
C ASP A 6 -11.21 -20.19 -3.25
N GLU A 7 -10.74 -21.21 -3.97
CA GLU A 7 -9.78 -21.09 -5.06
C GLU A 7 -10.40 -20.36 -6.25
N ALA A 8 -11.64 -20.70 -6.63
CA ALA A 8 -12.36 -20.01 -7.69
C ALA A 8 -12.60 -18.54 -7.36
N ALA A 9 -13.03 -18.26 -6.12
CA ALA A 9 -13.16 -16.88 -5.63
C ALA A 9 -11.83 -16.12 -5.68
N LYS A 10 -10.73 -16.74 -5.25
CA LYS A 10 -9.39 -16.14 -5.29
C LYS A 10 -8.95 -15.84 -6.72
N ALA A 11 -9.11 -16.78 -7.64
CA ALA A 11 -8.74 -16.61 -9.04
C ALA A 11 -9.50 -15.43 -9.67
N PHE A 12 -10.81 -15.33 -9.40
CA PHE A 12 -11.62 -14.21 -9.87
C PHE A 12 -11.08 -12.85 -9.40
N TYR A 13 -10.82 -12.70 -8.10
CA TYR A 13 -10.36 -11.42 -7.56
C TYR A 13 -8.94 -11.04 -8.01
N VAL A 14 -8.06 -12.02 -8.25
CA VAL A 14 -6.73 -11.77 -8.82
C VAL A 14 -6.84 -11.21 -10.23
N VAL A 15 -7.67 -11.82 -11.08
CA VAL A 15 -7.89 -11.34 -12.46
C VAL A 15 -8.57 -9.97 -12.46
N TYR A 16 -9.59 -9.78 -11.62
CA TYR A 16 -10.29 -8.51 -11.47
C TYR A 16 -9.33 -7.37 -11.08
N ALA A 17 -8.49 -7.60 -10.07
CA ALA A 17 -7.50 -6.63 -9.63
C ALA A 17 -6.50 -6.30 -10.74
N GLY A 18 -6.01 -7.31 -11.45
CA GLY A 18 -5.10 -7.12 -12.59
C GLY A 18 -5.69 -6.23 -13.67
N ARG A 19 -6.98 -6.40 -13.99
CA ARG A 19 -7.70 -5.52 -14.95
C ARG A 19 -7.80 -4.07 -14.48
N LEU A 20 -7.87 -3.85 -13.17
CA LEU A 20 -7.88 -2.51 -12.58
C LEU A 20 -6.48 -1.94 -12.32
N GLY A 21 -5.41 -2.65 -12.72
CA GLY A 21 -4.04 -2.17 -12.61
C GLY A 21 -3.43 -2.30 -11.20
N PHE A 22 -3.93 -3.22 -10.38
CA PHE A 22 -3.31 -3.53 -9.09
C PHE A 22 -3.23 -5.04 -8.82
N ALA A 23 -2.29 -5.43 -7.96
CA ALA A 23 -2.20 -6.81 -7.49
C ALA A 23 -2.90 -6.97 -6.14
N THR A 24 -3.36 -8.17 -5.83
CA THR A 24 -3.98 -8.50 -4.54
C THR A 24 -3.06 -9.33 -3.66
N ARG A 25 -3.16 -9.15 -2.34
CA ARG A 25 -2.58 -10.04 -1.32
C ARG A 25 -3.64 -10.44 -0.29
N ILE A 26 -3.43 -11.54 0.41
CA ILE A 26 -4.29 -11.94 1.53
C ILE A 26 -3.85 -11.16 2.77
N ARG A 27 -4.73 -10.33 3.33
CA ARG A 27 -4.47 -9.59 4.58
C ARG A 27 -4.78 -10.42 5.81
N ARG A 28 -5.90 -11.16 5.74
CA ARG A 28 -6.43 -11.95 6.84
C ARG A 28 -7.23 -13.11 6.27
N SER A 29 -7.04 -14.28 6.84
CA SER A 29 -7.90 -15.44 6.63
C SER A 29 -8.43 -15.92 7.98
N CYS A 30 -9.68 -16.34 8.00
CA CYS A 30 -10.28 -16.99 9.16
C CYS A 30 -10.76 -18.37 8.73
N ARG A 31 -10.42 -19.35 9.55
CA ARG A 31 -10.86 -20.72 9.41
C ARG A 31 -11.73 -21.09 10.60
N SER A 32 -12.66 -21.99 10.36
CA SER A 32 -13.50 -22.58 11.40
C SER A 32 -12.65 -23.44 12.32
N THR A 33 -12.90 -23.36 13.62
CA THR A 33 -12.17 -24.17 14.61
C THR A 33 -12.61 -25.63 14.61
N ARG A 34 -13.74 -25.97 13.97
CA ARG A 34 -14.32 -27.33 13.98
C ARG A 34 -13.77 -28.22 12.88
N ASP A 35 -13.61 -27.66 11.69
CA ASP A 35 -13.34 -28.37 10.44
C ASP A 35 -12.26 -27.68 9.59
N ASP A 36 -11.63 -26.62 10.10
CA ASP A 36 -10.60 -25.82 9.42
C ASP A 36 -11.05 -25.19 8.07
N SER A 37 -12.35 -25.20 7.78
CA SER A 37 -12.91 -24.61 6.57
C SER A 37 -12.80 -23.08 6.58
N PHE A 38 -12.62 -22.47 5.40
CA PHE A 38 -12.52 -21.01 5.33
C PHE A 38 -13.87 -20.34 5.59
N ILE A 39 -13.94 -19.60 6.70
CA ILE A 39 -15.06 -18.70 7.01
C ILE A 39 -14.90 -17.38 6.24
N LEU A 40 -13.65 -16.91 6.09
CA LEU A 40 -13.35 -15.62 5.47
C LEU A 40 -11.95 -15.61 4.88
N ARG A 41 -11.81 -14.99 3.71
CA ARG A 41 -10.53 -14.49 3.21
C ARG A 41 -10.67 -13.03 2.80
N ARG A 42 -9.89 -12.16 3.45
CA ARG A 42 -9.81 -10.73 3.11
C ARG A 42 -8.64 -10.51 2.16
N PHE A 43 -8.97 -10.14 0.93
CA PHE A 43 -8.03 -9.66 -0.07
C PHE A 43 -7.90 -8.15 0.02
N VAL A 44 -6.69 -7.65 -0.17
CA VAL A 44 -6.36 -6.22 -0.20
C VAL A 44 -5.43 -5.94 -1.37
N CYS A 45 -5.35 -4.68 -1.80
CA CYS A 45 -4.32 -4.27 -2.75
C CYS A 45 -2.92 -4.52 -2.15
N THR A 46 -1.93 -4.87 -2.97
CA THR A 46 -0.53 -5.01 -2.51
C THR A 46 0.02 -3.70 -1.93
N LYS A 47 -0.45 -2.55 -2.44
CA LYS A 47 -0.11 -1.22 -1.95
C LYS A 47 -0.91 -0.78 -0.72
N GLU A 48 -1.85 -1.61 -0.23
CA GLU A 48 -2.68 -1.25 0.92
C GLU A 48 -1.83 -1.10 2.17
N GLY A 49 -1.98 0.07 2.83
CA GLY A 49 -1.21 0.48 3.99
C GLY A 49 -0.11 1.50 3.68
N TYR A 50 0.39 1.56 2.44
CA TYR A 50 1.58 2.35 2.11
C TYR A 50 1.37 3.85 2.36
N TYR A 51 0.20 4.37 1.96
CA TYR A 51 -0.16 5.77 2.22
C TYR A 51 -0.25 6.06 3.72
N ASN A 52 -0.89 5.18 4.49
CA ASN A 52 -1.08 5.36 5.94
C ASN A 52 0.26 5.33 6.68
N ASP A 53 1.17 4.44 6.29
CA ASP A 53 2.52 4.37 6.85
C ASP A 53 3.30 5.66 6.56
N LEU A 54 3.28 6.15 5.31
CA LEU A 54 3.90 7.43 4.94
C LEU A 54 3.32 8.61 5.72
N CYS A 55 1.99 8.68 5.90
CA CYS A 55 1.36 9.73 6.69
C CYS A 55 1.78 9.70 8.16
N ARG A 56 1.89 8.50 8.75
CA ARG A 56 2.36 8.34 10.13
C ARG A 56 3.79 8.84 10.27
N ASP A 57 4.66 8.46 9.35
CA ASP A 57 6.07 8.86 9.37
C ASP A 57 6.22 10.37 9.14
N ALA A 58 5.48 10.94 8.18
CA ALA A 58 5.42 12.39 7.97
C ALA A 58 4.96 13.14 9.23
N THR A 59 3.98 12.60 9.95
CA THR A 59 3.51 13.17 11.23
C THR A 59 4.63 13.14 12.29
N LYS A 60 5.40 12.06 12.35
CA LYS A 60 6.55 11.96 13.27
C LYS A 60 7.61 13.01 12.92
N PHE A 61 7.98 13.15 11.66
CA PHE A 61 8.95 14.16 11.21
C PHE A 61 8.46 15.59 11.49
N ALA A 62 7.18 15.87 11.26
CA ALA A 62 6.62 17.18 11.56
C ALA A 62 6.69 17.53 13.05
N ARG A 63 6.44 16.56 13.94
CA ARG A 63 6.54 16.76 15.40
C ARG A 63 7.96 17.07 15.85
N GLU A 64 8.94 16.30 15.40
CA GLU A 64 10.34 16.51 15.77
C GLU A 64 10.92 17.80 15.16
N GLY A 65 10.52 18.13 13.93
CA GLY A 65 10.98 19.31 13.21
C GLY A 65 10.38 20.63 13.71
N ALA A 66 9.21 20.61 14.34
CA ALA A 66 8.53 21.83 14.81
C ALA A 66 8.96 22.30 16.21
N THR A 67 10.17 21.95 16.64
CA THR A 67 10.72 22.26 17.97
C THR A 67 11.37 23.63 18.07
N SER A 68 11.95 24.14 16.97
CA SER A 68 12.48 25.50 16.85
C SER A 68 12.32 26.02 15.42
N VAL A 69 12.56 27.31 15.20
CA VAL A 69 12.50 27.92 13.86
C VAL A 69 13.57 27.31 12.94
N GLU A 70 14.78 27.13 13.45
CA GLU A 70 15.92 26.53 12.72
C GLU A 70 15.61 25.08 12.35
N MET A 71 15.08 24.31 13.31
CA MET A 71 14.67 22.92 13.09
C MET A 71 13.51 22.81 12.10
N TYR A 72 12.57 23.75 12.13
CA TYR A 72 11.47 23.80 11.18
C TYR A 72 11.97 24.01 9.75
N HIS A 73 12.88 24.99 9.55
CA HIS A 73 13.46 25.25 8.23
C HIS A 73 14.27 24.05 7.73
N PHE A 74 15.11 23.47 8.59
CA PHE A 74 15.88 22.27 8.25
C PHE A 74 14.99 21.08 7.86
N ALA A 75 13.94 20.80 8.65
CA ALA A 75 13.00 19.72 8.37
C ALA A 75 12.23 19.96 7.06
N LYS A 76 11.80 21.20 6.81
CA LYS A 76 11.08 21.59 5.59
C LYS A 76 11.94 21.41 4.34
N ASP A 77 13.18 21.88 4.37
CA ASP A 77 14.13 21.71 3.27
C ASP A 77 14.39 20.23 2.98
N THR A 78 14.54 19.42 4.03
CA THR A 78 14.76 17.97 3.91
C THR A 78 13.55 17.28 3.27
N LEU A 79 12.33 17.61 3.71
CA LEU A 79 11.10 17.06 3.12
C LEU A 79 10.93 17.46 1.65
N GLN A 80 11.25 18.71 1.29
CA GLN A 80 11.21 19.18 -0.10
C GLN A 80 12.21 18.43 -0.99
N LYS A 81 13.44 18.21 -0.50
CA LYS A 81 14.45 17.40 -1.21
C LYS A 81 13.99 15.95 -1.40
N ALA A 82 13.45 15.33 -0.35
CA ALA A 82 12.91 13.97 -0.44
C ALA A 82 11.75 13.88 -1.45
N PHE A 83 10.85 14.86 -1.47
CA PHE A 83 9.77 14.92 -2.44
C PHE A 83 10.29 15.04 -3.88
N ALA A 84 11.29 15.89 -4.13
CA ALA A 84 11.92 16.02 -5.44
C ALA A 84 12.53 14.69 -5.92
N GLN A 85 13.17 13.93 -5.02
CA GLN A 85 13.69 12.60 -5.33
C GLN A 85 12.58 11.60 -5.69
N ILE A 86 11.45 11.62 -4.97
CA ILE A 86 10.29 10.76 -5.26
C ILE A 86 9.72 11.08 -6.65
N VAL A 87 9.58 12.37 -6.99
CA VAL A 87 9.10 12.80 -8.32
C VAL A 87 10.07 12.34 -9.42
N ALA A 88 11.38 12.53 -9.22
CA ALA A 88 12.39 12.07 -10.16
C ALA A 88 12.36 10.55 -10.36
N ALA A 89 12.26 9.79 -9.28
CA ALA A 89 12.15 8.32 -9.31
C ALA A 89 10.88 7.87 -10.04
N LYS A 90 9.73 8.51 -9.79
CA LYS A 90 8.47 8.20 -10.47
C LYS A 90 8.58 8.42 -11.99
N ASN A 91 9.18 9.53 -12.41
CA ASN A 91 9.35 9.85 -13.83
C ASN A 91 10.29 8.84 -14.52
N GLY A 92 11.34 8.38 -13.84
CA GLY A 92 12.23 7.31 -14.33
C GLY A 92 11.62 5.91 -14.35
N VAL A 93 10.49 5.67 -13.66
CA VAL A 93 9.78 4.38 -13.66
C VAL A 93 8.72 4.31 -14.77
N SER A 94 8.17 5.44 -15.22
CA SER A 94 7.15 5.49 -16.28
C SER A 94 7.63 4.98 -17.66
N GLY A 95 8.95 4.89 -17.89
CA GLY A 95 9.53 4.31 -19.11
C GLY A 95 9.70 2.77 -19.10
N ARG A 96 9.32 2.06 -18.03
CA ARG A 96 9.53 0.60 -17.88
C ARG A 96 8.28 -0.28 -18.03
N TRP A 97 7.10 0.32 -18.18
CA TRP A 97 5.82 -0.40 -18.34
C TRP A 97 5.19 -0.13 -19.71
N ALA A 98 6.01 0.10 -20.73
CA ALA A 98 5.61 0.12 -22.13
C ALA A 98 6.17 -1.13 -22.82
N VAL A 99 5.66 -2.30 -22.44
CA VAL A 99 5.73 -3.55 -23.22
C VAL A 99 4.45 -4.32 -22.96
#